data_AF-A0A7C8B1I4-F1
#
_entry.id   AF-A0A7C8B1I4-F1
#
_cell.length_a   1.000
_cell.length_b   1.000
_cell.length_c   1.000
_cell.angle_alpha   90.00
_cell.angle_beta   90.00
_cell.angle_gamma   90.00
#
_symmetry.space_group_name_H-M   'P 1'
#
loop_
_entity.id
_entity.type
_entity.pdbx_description
1 polymer ?
#
loop_
_entity_poly.entity_id
_entity_poly.type
_entity_poly.pdbx_seq_one_letter_code
_entity_poly.pdbx_strand_id
1 'polypeptide(L)'
;MIAKTPKAIPLFHEIKTLIDSARQRATVAVNAELTLLYWQVGQRINAEVLKGARAVYGKELLPLLAKQLTEHYGKGWSQRNLANMVKFS
;
A
#
# COMPACT_ATOMS: atom_id res chain seq x y z
N MET A 1 -7.44 -52.09 7.95
CA MET A 1 -7.01 -51.32 6.76
C MET A 1 -7.92 -50.11 6.63
N ILE A 2 -7.41 -48.91 6.91
CA ILE A 2 -8.22 -47.68 6.89
C ILE A 2 -8.29 -47.22 5.43
N ALA A 3 -9.47 -47.32 4.82
CA ALA A 3 -9.70 -46.81 3.47
C ALA A 3 -9.51 -45.28 3.48
N LYS A 4 -8.35 -44.81 3.00
CA LYS A 4 -8.16 -43.40 2.65
C LYS A 4 -9.17 -43.08 1.55
N THR A 5 -10.13 -42.22 1.85
CA THR A 5 -11.24 -41.83 0.97
C THR A 5 -10.71 -41.15 -0.31
N PRO A 6 -10.80 -41.79 -1.48
CA PRO A 6 -10.19 -41.29 -2.73
C PRO A 6 -10.71 -39.91 -3.16
N LYS A 7 -11.91 -39.53 -2.71
CA LYS A 7 -12.59 -38.27 -3.04
C LYS A 7 -12.15 -37.08 -2.17
N ALA A 8 -11.58 -37.33 -0.99
CA ALA A 8 -11.22 -36.28 -0.05
C ALA A 8 -10.00 -35.46 -0.51
N ILE A 9 -9.05 -36.10 -1.20
CA ILE A 9 -7.84 -35.43 -1.71
C ILE A 9 -8.19 -34.46 -2.85
N PRO A 10 -8.96 -34.84 -3.89
CA PRO A 10 -9.42 -33.90 -4.92
C PRO A 10 -10.20 -32.70 -4.35
N LEU A 11 -11.16 -32.94 -3.45
CA LEU A 11 -11.96 -31.88 -2.83
C LEU A 11 -11.10 -30.91 -2.01
N PHE A 12 -10.11 -31.41 -1.28
CA PHE A 12 -9.16 -30.57 -0.56
C PHE A 12 -8.39 -29.64 -1.52
N HIS A 13 -7.88 -30.17 -2.63
CA HIS A 13 -7.15 -29.38 -3.63
C HIS A 13 -8.04 -28.32 -4.30
N GLU A 14 -9.30 -28.66 -4.59
CA GLU A 14 -10.28 -27.71 -5.12
C GLU A 14 -10.53 -26.56 -4.14
N ILE A 15 -10.82 -26.87 -2.88
CA ILE A 15 -11.05 -25.86 -1.82
C ILE A 15 -9.80 -25.01 -1.62
N LYS A 16 -8.61 -25.62 -1.55
CA LYS A 16 -7.35 -24.89 -1.43
C LYS A 16 -7.16 -23.92 -2.59
N THR A 17 -7.42 -24.35 -3.82
CA THR A 17 -7.32 -23.50 -5.02
C THR A 17 -8.27 -22.31 -4.94
N LEU A 18 -9.52 -22.52 -4.47
CA LEU A 18 -10.47 -21.43 -4.29
C LEU A 18 -9.99 -20.41 -3.25
N ILE A 19 -9.46 -20.88 -2.12
CA ILE A 19 -8.91 -20.02 -1.05
C ILE A 19 -7.72 -19.22 -1.56
N ASP A 20 -6.75 -19.88 -2.20
CA ASP A 20 -5.53 -19.24 -2.67
C ASP A 20 -5.85 -18.20 -3.76
N SER A 21 -6.76 -18.54 -4.67
CA SER A 21 -7.20 -17.61 -5.72
C SER A 21 -7.92 -16.39 -5.14
N ALA A 22 -8.77 -16.58 -4.12
CA ALA A 22 -9.45 -15.47 -3.45
C ALA A 22 -8.46 -14.56 -2.71
N ARG A 23 -7.51 -15.14 -1.98
CA ARG A 23 -6.44 -14.39 -1.30
C ARG A 23 -5.59 -13.61 -2.30
N GLN A 24 -5.21 -14.23 -3.41
CA GLN A 24 -4.42 -13.56 -4.44
C GLN A 24 -5.16 -12.36 -5.03
N ARG A 25 -6.44 -12.50 -5.35
CA ARG A 25 -7.26 -11.36 -5.84
C ARG A 25 -7.35 -10.24 -4.81
N ALA A 26 -7.57 -10.56 -3.54
CA ALA A 26 -7.62 -9.56 -2.48
C ALA A 26 -6.28 -8.81 -2.35
N THR A 27 -5.16 -9.53 -2.35
CA THR A 27 -3.82 -8.92 -2.31
C THR A 27 -3.57 -8.01 -3.51
N VAL A 28 -3.94 -8.45 -4.73
CA VAL A 28 -3.79 -7.63 -5.94
C VAL A 28 -4.62 -6.35 -5.85
N ALA A 29 -5.89 -6.45 -5.43
CA ALA A 29 -6.76 -5.29 -5.29
C ALA A 29 -6.21 -4.30 -4.26
N VAL A 30 -5.80 -4.77 -3.08
CA VAL A 30 -5.20 -3.92 -2.03
C VAL A 30 -3.92 -3.26 -2.54
N ASN A 31 -3.05 -4.00 -3.22
CA ASN A 31 -1.80 -3.43 -3.74
C ASN A 31 -2.05 -2.37 -4.83
N ALA A 32 -3.06 -2.57 -5.68
CA ALA A 32 -3.44 -1.60 -6.70
C ALA A 32 -3.92 -0.30 -6.05
N GLU A 33 -4.80 -0.38 -5.05
CA GLU A 33 -5.31 0.78 -4.32
C GLU A 33 -4.20 1.51 -3.55
N LEU A 34 -3.31 0.78 -2.88
CA LEU A 34 -2.18 1.39 -2.17
C LEU A 34 -1.22 2.09 -3.15
N THR A 35 -0.97 1.49 -4.32
CA THR A 35 -0.13 2.09 -5.36
C THR A 35 -0.73 3.40 -5.86
N LEU A 36 -2.03 3.40 -6.15
CA LEU A 36 -2.76 4.60 -6.59
C LEU A 36 -2.76 5.68 -5.51
N LEU A 37 -3.05 5.31 -4.26
CA LEU A 37 -3.03 6.23 -3.12
C LEU A 37 -1.66 6.92 -2.98
N TYR A 38 -0.58 6.14 -2.99
CA TYR A 38 0.77 6.69 -2.84
C TYR A 38 1.16 7.62 -3.98
N TRP A 39 0.76 7.30 -5.20
CA TRP A 39 0.94 8.18 -6.35
C TRP A 39 0.16 9.50 -6.19
N GLN A 40 -1.12 9.44 -5.80
CA GLN A 40 -1.97 10.61 -5.56
C GLN A 40 -1.44 11.51 -4.43
N VAL A 41 -0.93 10.90 -3.34
CA VAL A 41 -0.28 11.64 -2.24
C VAL A 41 0.95 12.40 -2.73
N GLY A 42 1.82 11.74 -3.51
CA GLY A 42 2.99 12.40 -4.10
C GLY A 42 2.62 13.58 -4.99
N GLN A 43 1.63 13.40 -5.89
CA GLN A 43 1.10 14.47 -6.74
C GLN A 43 0.56 15.65 -5.91
N ARG A 44 -0.21 15.37 -4.86
CA ARG A 44 -0.79 16.40 -3.98
C ARG A 44 0.28 17.20 -3.23
N ILE A 45 1.33 16.54 -2.75
CA ILE A 45 2.45 17.21 -2.07
C ILE A 45 3.25 18.04 -3.07
N ASN A 46 3.55 17.51 -4.26
CA ASN A 46 4.24 18.25 -5.33
C ASN A 46 3.49 19.53 -5.73
N ALA A 47 2.16 19.44 -5.89
CA ALA A 47 1.34 20.58 -6.21
C ALA A 47 1.39 21.68 -5.12
N GLU A 48 1.50 21.30 -3.84
CA GLU A 48 1.65 22.26 -2.73
C GLU A 48 3.01 22.97 -2.78
N VAL A 49 4.08 22.20 -3.01
CA VAL A 49 5.45 22.73 -3.08
C VAL A 49 5.60 23.71 -4.25
N LEU A 50 5.03 23.39 -5.41
CA LEU A 50 5.10 24.22 -6.62
C LEU A 50 4.25 25.50 -6.55
N LYS A 51 3.17 25.53 -5.74
CA LYS A 51 2.18 26.63 -5.71
C LYS A 51 2.56 27.86 -4.87
N GLY A 52 3.69 27.90 -4.18
CA GLY A 52 4.09 29.14 -3.49
C GLY A 52 5.20 29.08 -2.46
N ALA A 53 5.72 27.90 -2.14
CA ALA A 53 6.70 27.72 -1.09
C ALA A 53 8.13 27.60 -1.64
N ARG A 54 8.78 28.74 -1.95
CA ARG A 54 10.23 28.77 -2.24
C ARG A 54 11.00 28.04 -1.14
N ALA A 55 11.54 26.85 -1.45
CA ALA A 55 12.62 26.06 -0.81
C ALA A 55 12.69 25.89 0.72
N VAL A 56 12.01 26.71 1.54
CA VAL A 56 12.07 26.76 3.00
C VAL A 56 10.83 26.07 3.57
N TYR A 57 9.62 26.49 3.16
CA TYR A 57 8.39 25.83 3.61
C TYR A 57 8.27 24.40 3.07
N GLY A 58 8.75 24.12 1.84
CA GLY A 58 8.83 22.75 1.32
C GLY A 58 9.79 21.84 2.10
N LYS A 59 10.82 22.40 2.76
CA LYS A 59 11.75 21.63 3.60
C LYS A 59 11.13 21.21 4.93
N GLU A 60 10.21 22.01 5.48
CA GLU A 60 9.53 21.73 6.75
C GLU A 60 8.22 20.93 6.55
N LEU A 61 7.60 21.02 5.38
CA LEU A 61 6.34 20.34 5.06
C LEU A 61 6.43 18.81 5.15
N LEU A 62 7.45 18.19 4.53
CA LEU A 62 7.60 16.74 4.52
C LEU A 62 7.82 16.14 5.93
N PRO A 63 8.72 16.69 6.78
CA PRO A 63 8.86 16.27 8.17
C PRO A 63 7.56 16.38 8.98
N LEU A 64 6.82 17.49 8.81
CA LEU A 64 5.55 17.72 9.52
C LEU A 64 4.50 16.70 9.12
N LEU A 65 4.29 16.51 7.81
CA LEU A 65 3.34 15.52 7.29
C LEU A 65 3.72 14.11 7.71
N ALA A 66 5.01 13.77 7.67
CA ALA A 66 5.46 12.44 8.08
C ALA A 66 5.15 12.17 9.56
N LYS A 67 5.39 13.15 10.44
CA LYS A 67 5.07 13.03 11.86
C LYS A 67 3.56 12.80 12.06
N GLN A 68 2.73 13.69 11.52
CA GLN A 68 1.27 13.60 11.69
C GLN A 68 0.70 12.31 11.10
N LEU A 69 1.09 11.96 9.88
CA LEU A 69 0.59 10.74 9.22
C LEU A 69 1.09 9.47 9.91
N THR A 70 2.31 9.46 10.44
CA THR A 70 2.81 8.32 11.22
C THR A 70 2.09 8.21 12.57
N GLU A 71 1.77 9.33 13.23
CA GLU A 71 0.97 9.33 14.47
C GLU A 71 -0.45 8.81 14.23
N HIS A 72 -1.08 9.18 13.11
CA HIS A 72 -2.46 8.78 12.80
C HIS A 72 -2.58 7.38 12.17
N TYR A 73 -1.68 7.01 11.27
CA TYR A 73 -1.79 5.80 10.44
C TYR A 73 -0.67 4.79 10.65
N GLY A 74 0.37 5.13 11.41
CA GLY A 74 1.46 4.23 11.75
C GLY A 74 2.50 4.07 10.63
N LYS A 75 3.05 2.85 10.54
CA LYS A 75 4.16 2.52 9.62
C LYS A 75 3.73 2.73 8.16
N GLY A 76 4.63 3.27 7.35
CA GLY A 76 4.39 3.56 5.93
C GLY A 76 4.42 5.04 5.58
N TRP A 77 4.32 5.92 6.58
CA TRP A 77 4.21 7.38 6.39
C TRP A 77 5.46 8.15 6.85
N SER A 78 6.64 7.52 6.83
CA SER A 78 7.89 8.18 7.17
C SER A 78 8.26 9.27 6.16
N GLN A 79 9.12 10.21 6.56
CA GLN A 79 9.61 11.26 5.66
C GLN A 79 10.26 10.67 4.40
N ARG A 80 10.99 9.55 4.53
CA ARG A 80 11.58 8.84 3.39
C ARG A 80 10.51 8.30 2.43
N ASN A 81 9.43 7.76 2.97
CA ASN A 81 8.34 7.23 2.13
C ASN A 81 7.60 8.37 1.42
N LEU A 82 7.27 9.47 2.11
CA LEU A 82 6.67 10.65 1.47
C LEU A 82 7.57 11.23 0.37
N ALA A 83 8.89 11.32 0.62
CA ALA A 83 9.84 11.78 -0.39
C ALA A 83 9.87 10.85 -1.62
N ASN A 84 9.76 9.53 -1.42
CA ASN A 84 9.65 8.58 -2.52
C ASN A 84 8.34 8.76 -3.29
N MET A 85 7.21 8.93 -2.59
CA MET A 85 5.91 9.18 -3.24
C MET A 85 5.98 10.42 -4.13
N VAL A 86 6.56 11.51 -3.62
CA VAL A 86 6.80 12.76 -4.35
C VAL A 86 7.74 12.55 -5.55
N LYS A 87 8.77 11.72 -5.42
CA LYS A 87 9.74 11.46 -6.49
C LYS A 87 9.16 10.64 -7.64
N PHE A 88 8.26 9.71 -7.35
CA PHE A 88 7.70 8.75 -8.32
C PHE A 88 6.27 9.08 -8.74
N SER A 89 5.71 10.18 -8.25
CA SER A 89 4.42 10.69 -8.68
C SER A 89 4.51 11.42 -10.00
#